data_AF-A0A5E5AMT3-F1
#
_entry.id   AF-A0A5E5AMT3-F1
#
_cell.length_a   1.000
_cell.length_b   1.000
_cell.length_c   1.000
_cell.angle_alpha   90.00
_cell.angle_beta   90.00
_cell.angle_gamma   90.00
#
_symmetry.space_group_name_H-M   'P 1'
#
loop_
_entity.id
_entity.type
_entity.pdbx_description
1 polymer ?
#
loop_
_entity_poly.entity_id
_entity_poly.type
_entity_poly.pdbx_seq_one_letter_code
_entity_poly.pdbx_strand_id
1 'polypeptide(L)'
;MLTYCRFLQIMCLCKVNSPKYIAMTSEKKPLRRAPRGVMSDKPLYTRLTSSERAEVLSVSDAERCSASSVVRRLVLLGLSVYKAQAAARS
;
A
#
# COMPACT_ATOMS: atom_id res chain seq x y z
N MET A 1 -20.15 -2.30 23.69
CA MET A 1 -18.92 -1.74 24.30
C MET A 1 -17.75 -2.11 23.40
N LEU A 2 -17.40 -1.30 22.40
CA LEU A 2 -16.53 -0.10 22.49
C LEU A 2 -15.05 -0.43 22.76
N THR A 3 -14.35 -1.05 21.79
CA THR A 3 -12.86 -1.07 21.81
C THR A 3 -12.15 -1.09 20.46
N TYR A 4 -12.85 -1.02 19.32
CA TYR A 4 -12.20 -0.96 17.99
C TYR A 4 -12.42 0.37 17.23
N CYS A 5 -12.88 1.40 17.94
CA CYS A 5 -13.27 2.71 17.38
C CYS A 5 -12.14 3.70 17.06
N ARG A 6 -10.85 3.33 16.99
CA ARG A 6 -9.78 4.34 16.77
C ARG A 6 -8.60 4.01 15.87
N PHE A 7 -8.54 2.83 15.24
CA PHE A 7 -7.44 2.50 14.32
C PHE A 7 -7.77 2.65 12.83
N LEU A 8 -8.97 3.16 12.53
CA LEU A 8 -9.30 3.67 11.21
C LEU A 8 -9.01 5.16 11.20
N GLN A 9 -7.78 5.56 10.87
CA GLN A 9 -7.55 6.79 10.13
C GLN A 9 -6.10 6.91 9.67
N ILE A 10 -5.92 7.01 8.35
CA ILE A 10 -4.77 7.69 7.69
C ILE A 10 -3.52 6.81 7.48
N MET A 11 -3.51 5.94 6.47
CA MET A 11 -2.32 5.75 5.59
C MET A 11 -2.71 5.27 4.17
N CYS A 12 -3.99 5.37 3.80
CA CYS A 12 -4.43 5.35 2.42
C CYS A 12 -4.76 6.79 2.03
N LEU A 13 -3.75 7.55 1.61
CA LEU A 13 -3.80 8.79 0.82
C LEU A 13 -5.09 9.65 0.83
N CYS A 14 -5.54 10.17 1.98
CA CYS A 14 -6.26 11.46 2.04
C CYS A 14 -5.31 12.64 2.32
N LYS A 15 -4.00 12.38 2.44
CA LYS A 15 -2.99 13.34 2.92
C LYS A 15 -2.32 14.08 1.75
N VAL A 16 -3.11 14.67 0.85
CA VAL A 16 -2.60 15.52 -0.24
C VAL A 16 -3.13 16.96 -0.17
N ASN A 17 -3.99 17.33 0.79
CA ASN A 17 -4.42 18.73 0.93
C ASN A 17 -4.64 19.12 2.40
N SER A 18 -3.55 19.40 3.14
CA SER A 18 -3.65 20.11 4.41
C SER A 18 -2.49 21.11 4.54
N PRO A 19 -2.74 22.39 4.86
CA PRO A 19 -1.73 23.46 4.89
C PRO A 19 -0.64 23.29 5.98
N LYS A 20 -0.67 22.19 6.74
CA LYS A 20 0.31 21.85 7.78
C LYS A 20 1.66 21.33 7.24
N TYR A 21 1.84 21.24 5.92
CA TYR A 21 3.05 20.67 5.29
C TYR A 21 4.14 21.70 4.93
N ILE A 22 3.94 22.99 5.20
CA ILE A 22 4.94 24.03 4.88
C ILE A 22 6.13 24.02 5.87
N ALA A 23 6.06 23.28 6.97
CA ALA A 23 7.14 23.18 7.96
C ALA A 23 7.83 21.80 7.96
N MET A 24 8.39 21.36 6.82
CA MET A 24 9.32 20.22 6.78
C MET A 24 10.77 20.70 6.64
N THR A 25 11.28 21.39 7.67
CA THR A 25 12.73 21.53 7.88
C THR A 25 13.05 21.17 9.32
N SER A 26 12.83 19.91 9.68
CA SER A 26 13.40 19.33 10.89
C SER A 26 13.76 17.89 10.59
N GLU A 27 15.06 17.64 10.46
CA GLU A 27 15.60 16.29 10.28
C GLU A 27 15.29 15.44 11.51
N LYS A 28 14.20 14.68 11.45
CA LYS A 28 13.90 13.66 12.45
C LYS A 28 14.77 12.43 12.18
N LYS A 29 15.92 12.34 12.84
CA LYS A 29 16.73 11.12 12.86
C LYS A 29 15.88 9.94 13.34
N PRO A 30 15.82 8.81 12.62
CA PRO A 30 15.13 7.62 13.08
C PRO A 30 15.76 7.09 14.38
N LEU A 31 14.97 6.96 15.44
CA LEU A 31 15.41 6.52 16.78
C LEU A 31 16.04 5.11 16.80
N ARG A 32 15.74 4.25 15.81
CA ARG A 32 16.29 2.89 15.71
C ARG A 32 16.24 2.42 14.25
N ARG A 33 17.26 1.69 13.79
CA ARG A 33 17.22 1.01 12.48
C ARG A 33 16.12 -0.06 12.52
N ALA A 34 15.25 -0.08 11.51
CA ALA A 34 14.26 -1.13 11.37
C ALA A 34 14.96 -2.51 11.32
N PRO A 35 14.36 -3.57 11.89
CA PRO A 35 14.96 -4.90 11.90
C PRO A 35 15.26 -5.36 10.46
N ARG A 36 16.40 -6.04 10.27
CA ARG A 36 16.83 -6.57 8.96
C ARG A 36 15.73 -7.49 8.42
N GLY A 37 15.02 -7.06 7.38
CA GLY A 37 13.88 -7.80 6.83
C GLY A 37 12.62 -6.95 6.59
N VAL A 38 12.56 -5.73 7.13
CA VAL A 38 11.56 -4.77 6.66
C VAL A 38 11.95 -4.37 5.24
N MET A 39 11.06 -4.60 4.28
CA MET A 39 11.28 -4.22 2.88
C MET A 39 11.61 -2.72 2.83
N SER A 40 12.89 -2.43 2.63
CA SER A 40 13.46 -1.09 2.73
C SER A 40 13.27 -0.29 1.44
N ASP A 41 12.73 -0.91 0.40
CA ASP A 41 12.55 -0.28 -0.90
C ASP A 41 11.34 0.64 -0.90
N LYS A 42 11.46 1.71 -1.69
CA LYS A 42 10.36 2.68 -1.89
C LYS A 42 9.16 1.93 -2.48
N PRO A 43 7.94 2.13 -1.93
CA PRO A 43 6.75 1.48 -2.48
C PRO A 43 6.49 1.97 -3.91
N LEU A 44 6.01 1.07 -4.76
CA LEU A 44 5.49 1.43 -6.07
C LEU A 44 4.12 2.10 -5.88
N TYR A 45 4.02 3.37 -6.27
CA TYR A 45 2.76 4.11 -6.23
C TYR A 45 2.01 3.93 -7.54
N THR A 46 0.86 3.29 -7.49
CA THR A 46 -0.06 3.15 -8.62
C THR A 46 -1.39 3.84 -8.32
N ARG A 47 -1.97 4.47 -9.34
CA ARG A 47 -3.34 4.99 -9.26
C ARG A 47 -4.30 3.87 -9.63
N LEU A 48 -5.19 3.53 -8.71
CA LEU A 48 -6.31 2.64 -8.96
C LEU A 48 -7.56 3.49 -9.13
N THR A 49 -8.46 3.03 -10.00
CA THR A 49 -9.83 3.54 -10.07
C THR A 49 -10.59 3.24 -8.78
N SER A 50 -11.73 3.91 -8.57
CA SER A 50 -12.56 3.69 -7.39
C SER A 50 -13.10 2.26 -7.30
N SER A 51 -13.46 1.65 -8.43
CA SER A 51 -13.94 0.27 -8.52
C SER A 51 -12.84 -0.73 -8.16
N GLU A 52 -11.68 -0.63 -8.80
CA GLU A 52 -10.52 -1.52 -8.52
C GLU A 52 -10.11 -1.43 -7.05
N ARG A 53 -10.14 -0.23 -6.46
CA ARG A 53 -9.83 -0.03 -5.05
C ARG A 53 -10.86 -0.71 -4.14
N ALA A 54 -12.14 -0.67 -4.50
CA ALA A 54 -13.20 -1.32 -3.73
C ALA A 54 -13.04 -2.86 -3.72
N GLU A 55 -12.69 -3.45 -4.86
CA GLU A 55 -12.43 -4.89 -4.97
C GLU A 55 -11.24 -5.32 -4.10
N VAL A 56 -10.13 -4.59 -4.19
CA VAL A 56 -8.94 -4.86 -3.37
C VAL A 56 -9.25 -4.77 -1.87
N LEU A 57 -10.04 -3.77 -1.46
CA LEU A 57 -10.45 -3.62 -0.06
C LEU A 57 -11.38 -4.75 0.40
N SER A 58 -12.33 -5.17 -0.44
CA SER A 58 -13.22 -6.30 -0.13
C SER A 58 -12.42 -7.60 0.10
N VAL A 59 -11.43 -7.89 -0.75
CA VAL A 59 -10.55 -9.05 -0.57
C VAL A 59 -9.67 -8.90 0.68
N SER A 60 -9.18 -7.69 0.94
CA SER A 60 -8.39 -7.38 2.15
C SER A 60 -9.17 -7.69 3.42
N ASP A 61 -10.45 -7.29 3.46
CA ASP A 61 -11.35 -7.51 4.59
C ASP A 61 -11.69 -9.00 4.74
N ALA A 62 -11.98 -9.70 3.64
CA ALA A 62 -12.27 -11.13 3.64
C ALA A 62 -11.09 -11.97 4.15
N GLU A 63 -9.87 -11.63 3.74
CA GLU A 63 -8.65 -12.36 4.11
C GLU A 63 -7.99 -11.85 5.40
N ARG A 64 -8.55 -10.81 6.04
CA ARG A 64 -7.99 -10.17 7.26
C ARG A 64 -6.52 -9.77 7.11
N CYS A 65 -6.16 -9.26 5.94
CA CYS A 65 -4.80 -8.82 5.63
C CYS A 65 -4.79 -7.35 5.20
N SER A 66 -3.62 -6.77 4.96
CA SER A 66 -3.52 -5.38 4.48
C SER A 66 -3.74 -5.29 2.98
N ALA A 67 -4.34 -4.19 2.52
CA ALA A 67 -4.54 -3.93 1.09
C ALA A 67 -3.22 -4.00 0.30
N SER A 68 -2.11 -3.52 0.87
CA SER A 68 -0.78 -3.62 0.26
C SER A 68 -0.31 -5.07 0.08
N SER A 69 -0.66 -5.98 1.00
CA SER A 69 -0.37 -7.41 0.89
C SER A 69 -1.19 -8.06 -0.23
N VAL A 70 -2.47 -7.70 -0.34
CA VAL A 70 -3.35 -8.13 -1.45
C VAL A 70 -2.79 -7.67 -2.78
N VAL A 71 -2.52 -6.37 -2.93
CA VAL A 71 -1.97 -5.77 -4.16
C VAL A 71 -0.66 -6.44 -4.55
N ARG A 72 0.24 -6.70 -3.60
CA ARG A 72 1.49 -7.40 -3.88
C ARG A 72 1.25 -8.79 -4.46
N ARG A 73 0.31 -9.56 -3.91
CA ARG A 73 -0.02 -10.91 -4.42
C ARG A 73 -0.64 -10.83 -5.81
N LEU A 74 -1.55 -9.89 -6.05
CA LEU A 74 -2.15 -9.65 -7.36
C LEU A 74 -1.07 -9.31 -8.41
N VAL A 75 -0.09 -8.48 -8.06
CA VAL A 75 1.04 -8.16 -8.94
C VAL A 75 1.86 -9.41 -9.26
N LEU A 76 2.18 -10.24 -8.27
CA LEU A 76 2.94 -11.47 -8.50
C LEU A 76 2.20 -12.46 -9.42
N LEU A 77 0.88 -12.60 -9.23
CA LEU A 77 0.03 -13.42 -10.10
C LEU A 77 -0.08 -12.84 -11.52
N GLY A 78 -0.26 -11.53 -11.64
CA GLY A 78 -0.34 -10.85 -12.94
C GLY A 78 0.98 -10.88 -13.71
N LEU A 79 2.12 -10.81 -13.02
CA LEU A 79 3.44 -10.85 -13.63
C LEU A 79 3.73 -12.19 -14.33
N SER A 80 3.30 -13.32 -13.77
CA SER A 80 3.48 -14.62 -14.42
C SER A 80 2.69 -14.71 -15.73
N VAL A 81 1.43 -14.26 -15.71
CA VAL A 81 0.56 -14.19 -16.89
C VAL A 81 1.12 -13.24 -17.93
N TYR A 82 1.55 -12.05 -17.52
CA TYR A 82 2.12 -11.05 -18.42
C TYR A 82 3.40 -11.55 -19.11
N LYS A 83 4.29 -12.23 -18.37
CA LYS A 83 5.50 -12.84 -18.94
C LYS A 83 5.17 -13.90 -19.98
N ALA A 84 4.19 -14.76 -19.72
CA ALA A 84 3.75 -15.77 -20.68
C ALA A 84 3.21 -15.11 -21.97
N GLN A 85 2.40 -14.06 -21.85
CA GLN A 85 1.90 -13.29 -23.00
C GLN A 85 3.01 -12.52 -23.74
N ALA A 86 4.03 -12.04 -23.04
CA ALA A 86 5.17 -11.37 -23.66
C ALA A 86 5.99 -12.35 -24.51
N ALA A 87 6.25 -13.56 -23.99
CA ALA A 87 6.95 -14.61 -24.73
C ALA A 87 6.19 -15.10 -25.96
N ALA A 88 4.85 -15.07 -25.95
CA ALA A 88 4.03 -15.43 -27.11
C ALA A 88 4.01 -14.36 -28.22
N ARG A 89 4.45 -13.13 -27.92
CA ARG A 89 4.50 -12.01 -28.88
C ARG A 89 5.86 -11.83 -29.54
N SER A 90 6.91 -12.39 -28.95
CA SER A 90 8.28 -12.41 -29.50
C SER A 90 8.46 -13.60 -30.42
#